data_AF-A0A8H5DZU8-F1
#
_entry.id   AF-A0A8H5DZU8-F1
#
_cell.length_a   1.000
_cell.length_b   1.000
_cell.length_c   1.000
_cell.angle_alpha   90.00
_cell.angle_beta   90.00
_cell.angle_gamma   90.00
#
_symmetry.space_group_name_H-M   'P 1'
#
loop_
_entity.id
_entity.type
_entity.pdbx_description
1 polymer ?
#
loop_
_entity_poly.entity_id
_entity_poly.type
_entity_poly.pdbx_seq_one_letter_code
_entity_poly.pdbx_strand_id
1 'polypeptide(L)'
;MSVISTKLPETMPTFLSVSITDKVISRSLQSCIANSSAVDLSTKEYFIRYTLYAIGLLESRLDAADSSWFPLLSKYNQELDKREEVHNQLRQTCRKATDTLYMAREAKDANFGDNVSKVLTRLWNEVEPALGDEAALLNSIGPKVLQEDLSIIEEEDKIRRLALMKKDGHLWCATYLMRCLTVEERQQFPPGVPGIAKSAMLAAGNWKFSREFQFAPSFTTPTENNI
;
A
#
# COMPACT_ATOMS: atom_id res chain seq x y z
N MET A 1 18.91 -30.26 37.68
CA MET A 1 17.47 -29.96 37.81
C MET A 1 17.15 -28.78 36.91
N SER A 2 16.11 -28.96 36.10
CA SER A 2 15.44 -28.10 35.11
C SER A 2 15.95 -26.68 34.85
N VAL A 3 16.33 -26.45 33.59
CA VAL A 3 16.45 -25.14 32.94
C VAL A 3 15.03 -24.65 32.67
N ILE A 4 14.63 -23.55 33.30
CA ILE A 4 13.38 -22.85 32.98
C ILE A 4 13.59 -22.18 31.63
N SER A 5 13.17 -22.86 30.57
CA SER A 5 13.00 -22.26 29.25
C SER A 5 11.83 -21.29 29.34
N THR A 6 12.14 -20.02 29.60
CA THR A 6 11.21 -18.92 29.36
C THR A 6 11.04 -18.80 27.85
N LYS A 7 10.07 -19.54 27.29
CA LYS A 7 9.50 -19.21 25.99
C LYS A 7 9.17 -17.72 26.00
N LEU A 8 9.73 -16.96 25.06
CA LEU A 8 9.20 -15.64 24.75
C LEU A 8 7.69 -15.78 24.51
N PRO A 9 6.87 -14.80 24.92
CA PRO A 9 5.45 -14.84 24.60
C PRO A 9 5.33 -15.00 23.09
N GLU A 10 4.67 -16.09 22.67
CA GLU A 10 4.31 -16.32 21.28
C GLU A 10 3.54 -15.07 20.85
N THR A 11 4.21 -14.19 20.09
CA THR A 11 3.64 -12.94 19.60
C THR A 11 2.36 -13.31 18.90
N MET A 12 1.23 -12.77 19.39
CA MET A 12 -0.06 -13.09 18.80
C MET A 12 0.03 -12.93 17.29
N PRO A 13 -0.47 -13.90 16.51
CA PRO A 13 -0.40 -13.80 15.06
C PRO A 13 -1.08 -12.50 14.62
N THR A 14 -0.34 -11.64 13.91
CA THR A 14 -0.84 -10.33 13.44
C THR A 14 -0.93 -10.35 11.93
N PHE A 15 -1.94 -9.68 11.38
CA PHE A 15 -2.07 -9.39 9.95
C PHE A 15 -1.09 -8.29 9.53
N LEU A 16 0.20 -8.46 9.85
CA LEU A 16 1.20 -7.41 9.71
C LEU A 16 1.36 -6.98 8.26
N SER A 17 1.48 -7.92 7.32
CA SER A 17 1.67 -7.58 5.91
C SER A 17 0.46 -6.86 5.32
N VAL A 18 -0.75 -7.30 5.67
CA VAL A 18 -2.00 -6.62 5.27
C VAL A 18 -2.05 -5.21 5.85
N SER A 19 -1.77 -5.04 7.15
CA SER A 19 -1.75 -3.72 7.80
C SER A 19 -0.73 -2.78 7.16
N ILE A 20 0.45 -3.29 6.80
CA ILE A 20 1.48 -2.52 6.11
C ILE A 20 1.02 -2.12 4.71
N THR A 21 0.43 -3.04 3.94
CA THR A 21 -0.13 -2.74 2.62
C THR A 21 -1.20 -1.65 2.70
N ASP A 22 -2.13 -1.74 3.64
CA ASP A 22 -3.20 -0.75 3.84
C ASP A 22 -2.64 0.64 4.20
N LYS A 23 -1.61 0.70 5.05
CA LYS A 23 -0.91 1.96 5.37
C LYS A 23 -0.16 2.55 4.18
N VAL A 24 0.49 1.72 3.38
CA VAL A 24 1.19 2.16 2.16
C VAL A 24 0.18 2.76 1.19
N ILE A 25 -0.94 2.09 0.93
CA ILE A 25 -2.02 2.61 0.09
C ILE A 25 -2.51 3.96 0.63
N SER A 26 -2.82 4.02 1.93
CA SER A 26 -3.38 5.21 2.56
C SER A 26 -2.47 6.43 2.42
N ARG A 27 -1.20 6.26 2.80
CA ARG A 27 -0.22 7.36 2.75
C ARG A 27 0.05 7.80 1.31
N SER A 28 0.13 6.86 0.37
CA SER A 28 0.31 7.19 -1.05
C SER A 28 -0.86 7.99 -1.60
N LEU A 29 -2.11 7.57 -1.35
CA LEU A 29 -3.29 8.29 -1.83
C LEU A 29 -3.40 9.68 -1.22
N GLN A 30 -3.18 9.80 0.10
CA GLN A 30 -3.12 11.10 0.78
C GLN A 30 -2.04 12.02 0.18
N SER A 31 -0.86 11.47 -0.12
CA SER A 31 0.21 12.23 -0.76
C SER A 31 -0.17 12.66 -2.18
N CYS A 32 -0.81 11.80 -2.97
CA CYS A 32 -1.30 12.17 -4.29
C CYS A 32 -2.34 13.30 -4.23
N ILE A 33 -3.25 13.27 -3.25
CA ILE A 33 -4.23 14.34 -3.04
C ILE A 33 -3.52 15.66 -2.70
N ALA A 34 -2.62 15.63 -1.72
CA ALA A 34 -1.89 16.82 -1.26
C ALA A 34 -1.07 17.48 -2.37
N ASN A 35 -0.50 16.69 -3.29
CA ASN A 35 0.34 17.19 -4.37
C ASN A 35 -0.41 17.51 -5.66
N SER A 36 -1.65 17.04 -5.82
CA SER A 36 -2.40 17.13 -7.09
C SER A 36 -2.55 18.53 -7.67
N SER A 37 -2.63 19.57 -6.83
CA SER A 37 -2.74 20.97 -7.26
C SER A 37 -1.40 21.63 -7.61
N ALA A 38 -0.28 21.03 -7.20
CA ALA A 38 1.07 21.54 -7.46
C ALA A 38 1.70 20.94 -8.73
N VAL A 39 1.00 20.04 -9.42
CA VAL A 39 1.51 19.34 -10.60
C VAL A 39 1.48 20.28 -11.81
N ASP A 40 2.64 20.45 -12.43
CA ASP A 40 2.79 21.19 -13.70
C ASP A 40 3.00 20.23 -14.88
N LEU A 41 3.06 20.77 -16.10
CA LEU A 41 3.28 19.98 -17.32
C LEU A 41 4.60 19.18 -17.29
N SER A 42 5.64 19.68 -16.60
CA SER A 42 6.95 19.03 -16.55
C SER A 42 6.98 17.83 -15.61
N THR A 43 6.11 17.83 -14.60
CA THR A 43 6.03 16.81 -13.55
C THR A 43 4.82 15.89 -13.69
N LYS A 44 3.88 16.24 -14.55
CA LYS A 44 2.63 15.53 -14.82
C LYS A 44 2.79 14.03 -15.02
N GLU A 45 3.66 13.61 -15.92
CA GLU A 45 3.80 12.18 -16.24
C GLU A 45 4.27 11.37 -15.04
N TYR A 46 5.17 11.96 -14.23
CA TYR A 46 5.69 11.33 -13.02
C TYR A 46 4.62 11.23 -11.94
N PHE A 47 3.80 12.28 -11.75
CA PHE A 47 2.67 12.26 -10.84
C PHE A 47 1.63 11.21 -11.25
N ILE A 48 1.28 11.15 -12.53
CA ILE A 48 0.30 10.19 -13.06
C ILE A 48 0.81 8.76 -12.88
N ARG A 49 2.08 8.49 -13.21
CA ARG A 49 2.69 7.16 -13.01
C ARG A 49 2.63 6.74 -11.55
N TYR A 50 3.01 7.62 -10.62
CA TYR A 50 2.98 7.34 -9.18
C TYR A 50 1.54 7.08 -8.69
N THR A 51 0.59 7.93 -9.11
CA THR A 51 -0.82 7.81 -8.70
C THR A 51 -1.48 6.55 -9.25
N LEU A 52 -1.23 6.21 -10.52
CA LEU A 52 -1.73 4.96 -11.13
C LEU A 52 -1.18 3.73 -10.40
N TYR A 53 0.07 3.77 -9.94
CA TYR A 53 0.63 2.68 -9.15
C TYR A 53 -0.06 2.56 -7.79
N ALA A 54 -0.33 3.68 -7.10
CA ALA A 54 -1.05 3.67 -5.82
C ALA A 54 -2.46 3.09 -5.95
N ILE A 55 -3.21 3.48 -7.00
CA ILE A 55 -4.53 2.92 -7.30
C ILE A 55 -4.43 1.43 -7.67
N GLY A 56 -3.46 1.04 -8.49
CA GLY A 56 -3.25 -0.36 -8.87
C GLY A 56 -2.90 -1.26 -7.68
N LEU A 57 -2.18 -0.73 -6.67
CA LEU A 57 -1.94 -1.45 -5.42
C LEU A 57 -3.23 -1.64 -4.61
N LEU A 58 -4.07 -0.60 -4.52
CA LEU A 58 -5.39 -0.71 -3.90
C LEU A 58 -6.26 -1.76 -4.60
N GLU A 59 -6.36 -1.72 -5.93
CA GLU A 59 -7.11 -2.72 -6.70
C GLU A 59 -6.59 -4.14 -6.46
N SER A 60 -5.26 -4.33 -6.45
CA SER A 60 -4.64 -5.63 -6.17
C SER A 60 -4.99 -6.16 -4.77
N ARG A 61 -5.05 -5.26 -3.78
CA ARG A 61 -5.48 -5.56 -2.41
C ARG A 61 -6.97 -5.92 -2.33
N LEU A 62 -7.86 -5.15 -2.97
CA LEU A 62 -9.29 -5.46 -3.01
C LEU A 62 -9.54 -6.84 -3.62
N ASP A 63 -8.85 -7.15 -4.71
CA ASP A 63 -8.93 -8.46 -5.36
C ASP A 63 -8.40 -9.58 -4.47
N ALA A 64 -7.32 -9.36 -3.71
CA ALA A 64 -6.81 -10.35 -2.76
C ALA A 64 -7.80 -10.63 -1.62
N ALA A 65 -8.41 -9.57 -1.10
CA ALA A 65 -9.41 -9.69 -0.05
C ALA A 65 -10.61 -10.51 -0.48
N ASP A 66 -11.21 -10.19 -1.63
CA ASP A 66 -12.42 -10.89 -2.11
C ASP A 66 -12.14 -12.31 -2.61
N SER A 67 -11.02 -12.51 -3.30
CA SER A 67 -10.73 -13.80 -3.94
C SER A 67 -10.14 -14.85 -3.00
N SER A 68 -9.61 -14.42 -1.85
CA SER A 68 -8.80 -15.29 -1.01
C SER A 68 -8.91 -14.98 0.48
N TRP A 69 -8.57 -13.77 0.94
CA TRP A 69 -8.40 -13.51 2.36
C TRP A 69 -9.73 -13.57 3.12
N PHE A 70 -10.75 -12.88 2.66
CA PHE A 70 -12.05 -12.84 3.34
C PHE A 70 -12.79 -14.17 3.26
N PRO A 71 -12.83 -14.88 2.11
CA PRO A 71 -13.34 -16.25 2.08
C PRO A 71 -12.67 -17.18 3.10
N LEU A 72 -11.34 -17.10 3.24
CA LEU A 72 -10.60 -17.91 4.21
C LEU A 72 -10.92 -17.53 5.67
N LEU A 73 -11.11 -16.23 5.93
CA LEU A 73 -11.33 -15.68 7.27
C LEU A 73 -12.81 -15.65 7.71
N SER A 74 -13.74 -15.87 6.78
CA SER A 74 -15.20 -15.92 7.01
C SER A 74 -15.62 -16.89 8.13
N LYS A 75 -14.86 -17.99 8.30
CA LYS A 75 -15.04 -18.96 9.39
C LYS A 75 -14.80 -18.38 10.78
N TYR A 76 -14.09 -17.26 10.90
CA TYR A 76 -13.85 -16.53 12.16
C TYR A 76 -14.80 -15.34 12.35
N ASN A 77 -15.24 -14.70 11.25
CA ASN A 77 -16.26 -13.66 11.26
C ASN A 77 -16.94 -13.54 9.88
N GLN A 78 -18.24 -13.86 9.84
CA GLN A 78 -19.07 -13.80 8.63
C GLN A 78 -19.33 -12.38 8.12
N GLU A 79 -19.04 -11.33 8.89
CA GLU A 79 -19.15 -9.95 8.39
C GLU A 79 -18.15 -9.64 7.27
N LEU A 80 -17.06 -10.41 7.19
CA LEU A 80 -16.09 -10.31 6.08
C LEU A 80 -16.72 -10.67 4.73
N ASP A 81 -17.69 -11.60 4.69
CA ASP A 81 -18.40 -11.97 3.45
C ASP A 81 -19.28 -10.82 2.91
N LYS A 82 -19.62 -9.85 3.77
CA LYS A 82 -20.47 -8.70 3.40
C LYS A 82 -19.67 -7.53 2.83
N ARG A 83 -18.35 -7.64 2.76
CA ARG A 83 -17.46 -6.57 2.29
C ARG A 83 -17.39 -6.45 0.77
N GLU A 84 -17.80 -7.48 0.04
CA GLU A 84 -17.77 -7.50 -1.43
C GLU A 84 -18.51 -6.30 -2.05
N GLU A 85 -19.68 -5.91 -1.51
CA GLU A 85 -20.43 -4.76 -2.03
C GLU A 85 -19.67 -3.44 -1.85
N VAL A 86 -19.00 -3.27 -0.70
CA VAL A 86 -18.14 -2.10 -0.44
C VAL A 86 -16.97 -2.08 -1.44
N HIS A 87 -16.34 -3.23 -1.68
CA HIS A 87 -15.25 -3.35 -2.64
C HIS A 87 -15.71 -3.10 -4.08
N ASN A 88 -16.90 -3.55 -4.46
CA ASN A 88 -17.47 -3.30 -5.79
C ASN A 88 -17.68 -1.81 -6.03
N GLN A 89 -18.19 -1.08 -5.03
CA GLN A 89 -18.30 0.38 -5.09
C GLN A 89 -16.92 1.03 -5.21
N LEU A 90 -15.95 0.62 -4.39
CA LEU A 90 -14.57 1.13 -4.45
C LEU A 90 -13.92 0.90 -5.81
N ARG A 91 -14.07 -0.28 -6.42
CA ARG A 91 -13.55 -0.58 -7.76
C ARG A 91 -14.13 0.35 -8.81
N GLN A 92 -15.41 0.72 -8.73
CA GLN A 92 -15.98 1.70 -9.65
C GLN A 92 -15.33 3.07 -9.51
N THR A 93 -15.03 3.48 -8.27
CA THR A 93 -14.35 4.76 -8.00
C THR A 93 -12.87 4.71 -8.42
N CYS A 94 -12.18 3.59 -8.22
CA CYS A 94 -10.84 3.35 -8.76
C CYS A 94 -10.81 3.49 -10.28
N ARG A 95 -11.75 2.86 -11.00
CA ARG A 95 -11.86 2.97 -12.46
C ARG A 95 -12.05 4.43 -12.91
N LYS A 96 -12.96 5.16 -12.27
CA LYS A 96 -13.17 6.59 -12.56
C LYS A 96 -11.91 7.43 -12.30
N ALA A 97 -11.19 7.17 -11.22
CA ALA A 97 -9.94 7.86 -10.90
C ALA A 97 -8.86 7.55 -11.95
N THR A 98 -8.71 6.29 -12.32
CA THR A 98 -7.79 5.81 -13.37
C THR A 98 -8.11 6.42 -14.73
N ASP A 99 -9.38 6.44 -15.15
CA ASP A 99 -9.80 7.07 -16.40
C ASP A 99 -9.50 8.57 -16.41
N THR A 100 -9.77 9.26 -15.29
CA THR A 100 -9.46 10.68 -15.13
C THR A 100 -7.96 10.95 -15.24
N LEU A 101 -7.12 10.08 -14.66
CA LEU A 101 -5.66 10.17 -14.76
C LEU A 101 -5.17 9.95 -16.19
N TYR A 102 -5.75 9.00 -16.93
CA TYR A 102 -5.41 8.82 -18.35
C TYR A 102 -5.84 10.01 -19.20
N MET A 103 -7.01 10.59 -18.95
CA MET A 103 -7.43 11.82 -19.62
C MET A 103 -6.49 12.99 -19.29
N ALA A 104 -6.06 13.12 -18.03
CA ALA A 104 -5.09 14.13 -17.61
C ALA A 104 -3.71 13.94 -18.28
N ARG A 105 -3.30 12.69 -18.51
CA ARG A 105 -2.05 12.38 -19.22
C ARG A 105 -2.07 12.96 -20.63
N GLU A 106 -3.17 12.80 -21.35
CA GLU A 106 -3.34 13.29 -22.72
C GLU A 106 -3.67 14.80 -22.80
N ALA A 107 -4.14 15.41 -21.71
CA ALA A 107 -4.47 16.83 -21.65
C ALA A 107 -3.24 17.72 -21.90
N LYS A 108 -3.39 18.75 -22.74
CA LYS A 108 -2.29 19.68 -23.06
C LYS A 108 -2.28 20.93 -22.18
N ASP A 109 -3.37 21.19 -21.47
CA ASP A 109 -3.47 22.31 -20.53
C ASP A 109 -2.89 21.95 -19.16
N ALA A 110 -2.55 23.00 -18.39
CA ALA A 110 -2.01 22.87 -17.05
C ALA A 110 -3.09 22.72 -15.96
N ASN A 111 -4.39 22.74 -16.32
CA ASN A 111 -5.51 22.82 -15.36
C ASN A 111 -6.15 21.44 -15.08
N PHE A 112 -5.48 20.34 -15.41
CA PHE A 112 -5.97 18.99 -15.12
C PHE A 112 -6.01 18.67 -13.61
N GLY A 113 -5.20 19.37 -12.80
CA GLY A 113 -5.02 19.10 -11.37
C GLY A 113 -6.31 19.11 -10.56
N ASP A 114 -7.24 20.03 -10.84
CA ASP A 114 -8.51 20.15 -10.10
C ASP A 114 -9.40 18.91 -10.23
N ASN A 115 -9.50 18.36 -11.44
CA ASN A 115 -10.32 17.17 -11.68
C ASN A 115 -9.69 15.92 -11.05
N VAL A 116 -8.37 15.81 -11.15
CA VAL A 116 -7.63 14.72 -10.50
C VAL A 116 -7.74 14.82 -8.98
N SER A 117 -7.58 16.00 -8.41
CA SER A 117 -7.73 16.24 -6.97
C SER A 117 -9.12 15.83 -6.46
N LYS A 118 -10.18 16.25 -7.17
CA LYS A 118 -11.57 15.92 -6.82
C LYS A 118 -11.83 14.41 -6.85
N VAL A 119 -11.38 13.71 -7.90
CA VAL A 119 -11.63 12.26 -8.01
C VAL A 119 -10.81 11.47 -7.00
N LEU A 120 -9.57 11.87 -6.72
CA LEU A 120 -8.73 11.24 -5.69
C LEU A 120 -9.29 11.49 -4.28
N THR A 121 -9.78 12.69 -4.00
CA THR A 121 -10.44 13.01 -2.71
C THR A 121 -11.69 12.16 -2.53
N ARG A 122 -12.50 11.99 -3.59
CA ARG A 122 -13.65 11.08 -3.54
C ARG A 122 -13.22 9.63 -3.27
N LEU A 123 -12.19 9.15 -3.97
CA LEU A 123 -11.65 7.81 -3.74
C LEU A 123 -11.21 7.64 -2.29
N TRP A 124 -10.47 8.61 -1.74
CA TRP A 124 -10.01 8.57 -0.35
C TRP A 124 -11.17 8.51 0.65
N ASN A 125 -12.21 9.32 0.46
CA ASN A 125 -13.38 9.32 1.33
C ASN A 125 -14.14 7.97 1.34
N GLU A 126 -13.96 7.13 0.31
CA GLU A 126 -14.52 5.78 0.27
C GLU A 126 -13.50 4.76 0.85
N VAL A 127 -12.20 4.91 0.56
CA VAL A 127 -11.12 4.00 0.97
C VAL A 127 -10.86 4.04 2.47
N GLU A 128 -10.75 5.24 3.05
CA GLU A 128 -10.41 5.44 4.46
C GLU A 128 -11.36 4.70 5.41
N PRO A 129 -12.70 4.89 5.33
CA PRO A 129 -13.61 4.14 6.19
C PRO A 129 -13.60 2.64 5.88
N ALA A 130 -13.46 2.24 4.60
CA ALA A 130 -13.45 0.83 4.24
C ALA A 130 -12.27 0.07 4.87
N LEU A 131 -11.06 0.59 4.74
CA LEU A 131 -9.86 0.00 5.35
C LEU A 131 -9.90 0.08 6.89
N GLY A 132 -10.48 1.15 7.44
CA GLY A 132 -10.67 1.28 8.89
C GLY A 132 -11.59 0.20 9.47
N ASP A 133 -12.75 -0.01 8.84
CA ASP A 133 -13.70 -1.06 9.23
C ASP A 133 -13.07 -2.46 9.12
N GLU A 134 -12.37 -2.73 8.01
CA GLU A 134 -11.69 -4.01 7.79
C GLU A 134 -10.58 -4.24 8.81
N ALA A 135 -9.78 -3.24 9.13
CA ALA A 135 -8.78 -3.34 10.18
C ALA A 135 -9.42 -3.66 11.54
N ALA A 136 -10.57 -3.06 11.87
CA ALA A 136 -11.30 -3.39 13.08
C ALA A 136 -11.80 -4.84 13.08
N LEU A 137 -12.34 -5.33 11.96
CA LEU A 137 -12.77 -6.71 11.80
C LEU A 137 -11.59 -7.69 11.94
N LEU A 138 -10.49 -7.45 11.23
CA LEU A 138 -9.28 -8.26 11.28
C LEU A 138 -8.68 -8.30 12.69
N ASN A 139 -8.64 -7.16 13.40
CA ASN A 139 -8.18 -7.11 14.78
C ASN A 139 -9.09 -7.89 15.74
N SER A 140 -10.40 -7.89 15.49
CA SER A 140 -11.37 -8.63 16.33
C SER A 140 -11.21 -10.16 16.21
N ILE A 141 -10.76 -10.64 15.06
CA ILE A 141 -10.56 -12.08 14.81
C ILE A 141 -9.11 -12.54 15.03
N GLY A 142 -8.12 -11.65 14.93
CA GLY A 142 -6.69 -11.99 14.97
C GLY A 142 -6.28 -13.02 16.03
N PRO A 143 -6.69 -12.88 17.30
CA PRO A 143 -6.37 -13.87 18.35
C PRO A 143 -6.93 -15.28 18.13
N LYS A 144 -7.91 -15.44 17.25
CA LYS A 144 -8.59 -16.72 16.94
C LYS A 144 -8.07 -17.36 15.65
N VAL A 145 -7.35 -16.62 14.82
CA VAL A 145 -6.95 -17.07 13.49
C VAL A 145 -5.77 -18.03 13.62
N LEU A 146 -5.89 -19.19 12.96
CA LEU A 146 -4.83 -20.18 12.94
C LEU A 146 -3.60 -19.68 12.17
N GLN A 147 -2.41 -20.06 12.64
CA GLN A 147 -1.14 -19.69 12.00
C GLN A 147 -1.05 -20.16 10.54
N GLU A 148 -1.68 -21.28 10.20
CA GLU A 148 -1.73 -21.81 8.83
C GLU A 148 -2.49 -20.86 7.88
N ASP A 149 -3.65 -20.36 8.31
CA ASP A 149 -4.44 -19.41 7.52
C ASP A 149 -3.70 -18.09 7.31
N LEU A 150 -3.01 -17.60 8.35
CA LEU A 150 -2.19 -16.39 8.24
C LEU A 150 -1.01 -16.58 7.28
N SER A 151 -0.39 -17.76 7.30
CA SER A 151 0.72 -18.07 6.40
C SER A 151 0.27 -18.08 4.93
N ILE A 152 -0.96 -18.53 4.66
CA ILE A 152 -1.58 -18.48 3.32
C ILE A 152 -1.74 -17.03 2.87
N ILE A 153 -2.31 -16.16 3.72
CA ILE A 153 -2.52 -14.74 3.41
C ILE A 153 -1.18 -14.01 3.16
N GLU A 154 -0.20 -14.23 4.04
CA GLU A 154 1.13 -13.64 3.94
C GLU A 154 1.87 -14.06 2.66
N GLU A 155 1.81 -15.35 2.30
CA GLU A 155 2.44 -15.83 1.06
C GLU A 155 1.72 -15.29 -0.18
N GLU A 156 0.40 -15.18 -0.18
CA GLU A 156 -0.33 -14.58 -1.29
C GLU A 156 0.02 -13.10 -1.48
N ASP A 157 0.04 -12.32 -0.40
CA ASP A 157 0.41 -10.90 -0.44
C ASP A 157 1.84 -10.72 -0.96
N LYS A 158 2.76 -11.62 -0.57
CA LYS A 158 4.11 -11.70 -1.15
C LYS A 158 4.09 -12.02 -2.64
N ILE A 159 3.31 -13.01 -3.10
CA ILE A 159 3.20 -13.36 -4.52
C ILE A 159 2.68 -12.17 -5.34
N ARG A 160 1.67 -11.45 -4.84
CA ARG A 160 1.10 -10.26 -5.50
C ARG A 160 2.11 -9.12 -5.57
N ARG A 161 2.87 -8.86 -4.51
CA ARG A 161 3.99 -7.92 -4.55
C ARG A 161 5.04 -8.31 -5.60
N LEU A 162 5.40 -9.59 -5.70
CA LEU A 162 6.34 -10.07 -6.72
C LEU A 162 5.78 -9.92 -8.14
N ALA A 163 4.47 -10.09 -8.34
CA ALA A 163 3.83 -9.82 -9.62
C ALA A 163 3.93 -8.33 -10.00
N LEU A 164 3.71 -7.41 -9.06
CA LEU A 164 3.94 -5.97 -9.27
C LEU A 164 5.41 -5.67 -9.59
N MET A 165 6.36 -6.32 -8.91
CA MET A 165 7.79 -6.18 -9.21
C MET A 165 8.17 -6.63 -10.62
N LYS A 166 7.49 -7.64 -11.17
CA LYS A 166 7.69 -8.07 -12.57
C LYS A 166 7.17 -7.04 -13.57
N LYS A 167 6.06 -6.36 -13.25
CA LYS A 167 5.43 -5.36 -14.12
C LYS A 167 6.19 -4.04 -14.14
N ASP A 168 6.47 -3.47 -12.97
CA ASP A 168 7.01 -2.10 -12.85
C ASP A 168 8.51 -2.06 -12.50
N GLY A 169 9.10 -3.21 -12.23
CA GLY A 169 10.52 -3.39 -11.92
C GLY A 169 10.81 -3.45 -10.42
N HIS A 170 11.71 -4.36 -10.03
CA HIS A 170 12.07 -4.63 -8.64
C HIS A 170 12.50 -3.39 -7.86
N LEU A 171 13.43 -2.59 -8.40
CA LEU A 171 13.94 -1.39 -7.72
C LEU A 171 12.85 -0.34 -7.54
N TRP A 172 11.96 -0.17 -8.51
CA TRP A 172 10.85 0.77 -8.42
C TRP A 172 9.90 0.37 -7.29
N CYS A 173 9.37 -0.86 -7.33
CA CYS A 173 8.41 -1.34 -6.34
C CYS A 173 9.00 -1.39 -4.93
N ALA A 174 10.27 -1.82 -4.80
CA ALA A 174 10.96 -1.81 -3.53
C ALA A 174 11.10 -0.38 -2.97
N THR A 175 11.52 0.58 -3.80
CA THR A 175 11.67 1.98 -3.36
C THR A 175 10.33 2.61 -3.02
N TYR A 176 9.30 2.36 -3.83
CA TYR A 176 7.94 2.82 -3.57
C TYR A 176 7.45 2.36 -2.20
N LEU A 177 7.54 1.05 -1.94
CA LEU A 177 7.18 0.47 -0.65
C LEU A 177 7.97 1.15 0.47
N MET A 178 9.29 1.16 0.37
CA MET A 178 10.17 1.68 1.41
C MET A 178 9.94 3.17 1.73
N ARG A 179 9.64 4.00 0.73
CA ARG A 179 9.33 5.42 0.96
C ARG A 179 8.01 5.65 1.69
N CYS A 180 7.06 4.75 1.53
CA CYS A 180 5.75 4.86 2.18
C CYS A 180 5.76 4.32 3.62
N LEU A 181 6.86 3.71 4.07
CA LEU A 181 7.02 3.17 5.41
C LEU A 181 7.75 4.15 6.33
N THR A 182 7.27 4.23 7.57
CA THR A 182 7.99 4.90 8.66
C THR A 182 9.31 4.19 8.96
N VAL A 183 10.20 4.85 9.70
CA VAL A 183 11.50 4.29 10.07
C VAL A 183 11.32 2.99 10.85
N GLU A 184 10.35 2.94 11.76
CA GLU A 184 10.02 1.79 12.59
C GLU A 184 9.44 0.63 11.76
N GLU A 185 8.53 0.92 10.82
CA GLU A 185 7.97 -0.10 9.93
C GLU A 185 9.03 -0.68 8.99
N ARG A 186 9.98 0.15 8.52
CA ARG A 186 11.12 -0.31 7.71
C ARG A 186 12.04 -1.26 8.46
N GLN A 187 12.10 -1.22 9.79
CA GLN A 187 12.87 -2.18 10.57
C GLN A 187 12.21 -3.56 10.55
N GLN A 188 10.87 -3.60 10.56
CA GLN A 188 10.08 -4.82 10.63
C GLN A 188 9.76 -5.40 9.25
N PHE A 189 9.68 -4.55 8.22
CA PHE A 189 9.22 -4.91 6.89
C PHE A 189 10.14 -4.34 5.78
N PRO A 190 10.33 -5.04 4.64
CA PRO A 190 10.02 -6.45 4.45
C PRO A 190 10.86 -7.35 5.38
N PRO A 191 10.31 -8.48 5.86
CA PRO A 191 11.02 -9.41 6.73
C PRO A 191 12.17 -10.09 5.98
N GLY A 192 13.26 -10.40 6.70
CA GLY A 192 14.41 -11.12 6.14
C GLY A 192 15.34 -10.29 5.23
N VAL A 193 15.03 -9.02 4.96
CA VAL A 193 15.91 -8.13 4.20
C VAL A 193 16.81 -7.33 5.15
N PRO A 194 18.15 -7.40 5.04
CA PRO A 194 19.06 -6.63 5.89
C PRO A 194 18.88 -5.12 5.76
N GLY A 195 19.09 -4.37 6.86
CA GLY A 195 18.94 -2.90 6.88
C GLY A 195 19.84 -2.16 5.89
N ILE A 196 21.05 -2.68 5.63
CA ILE A 196 21.97 -2.12 4.63
C ILE A 196 21.38 -2.25 3.22
N ALA A 197 20.78 -3.40 2.89
CA ALA A 197 20.13 -3.61 1.60
C ALA A 197 18.92 -2.69 1.43
N LYS A 198 18.10 -2.53 2.49
CA LYS A 198 16.98 -1.58 2.53
C LYS A 198 17.43 -0.14 2.24
N SER A 199 18.54 0.27 2.86
CA SER A 199 19.12 1.61 2.67
C SER A 199 19.68 1.80 1.25
N ALA A 200 20.39 0.79 0.72
CA ALA A 200 20.90 0.82 -0.64
C ALA A 200 19.78 0.89 -1.69
N MET A 201 18.66 0.18 -1.48
CA MET A 201 17.48 0.25 -2.35
C MET A 201 16.88 1.67 -2.35
N LEU A 202 16.72 2.29 -1.17
CA LEU A 202 16.24 3.67 -1.07
C LEU A 202 17.17 4.65 -1.77
N ALA A 203 18.47 4.57 -1.55
CA ALA A 203 19.44 5.45 -2.21
C ALA A 203 19.41 5.30 -3.74
N ALA A 204 19.52 4.06 -4.24
CA ALA A 204 19.50 3.77 -5.67
C ALA A 204 18.16 4.15 -6.32
N GLY A 205 17.05 3.92 -5.61
CA GLY A 205 15.72 4.29 -6.05
C GLY A 205 15.49 5.78 -6.10
N ASN A 206 15.91 6.52 -5.05
CA ASN A 206 15.87 7.98 -5.02
C ASN A 206 16.66 8.56 -6.18
N TRP A 207 17.84 8.03 -6.46
CA TRP A 207 18.65 8.50 -7.57
C TRP A 207 17.98 8.24 -8.92
N LYS A 208 17.48 7.02 -9.15
CA LYS A 208 16.92 6.61 -10.44
C LYS A 208 15.52 7.17 -10.72
N PHE A 209 14.70 7.37 -9.69
CA PHE A 209 13.27 7.66 -9.78
C PHE A 209 12.88 8.91 -8.95
N SER A 210 13.83 9.82 -8.74
CA SER A 210 13.63 11.05 -7.94
C SER A 210 12.41 11.85 -8.37
N ARG A 211 12.17 11.96 -9.68
CA ARG A 211 11.07 12.75 -10.25
C ARG A 211 9.70 12.14 -9.96
N GLU A 212 9.59 10.83 -9.91
CA GLU A 212 8.35 10.19 -9.49
C GLU A 212 8.16 10.22 -7.98
N PHE A 213 9.22 9.92 -7.24
CA PHE A 213 9.13 9.82 -5.79
C PHE A 213 9.09 11.16 -5.06
N GLN A 214 9.17 12.30 -5.76
CA GLN A 214 8.86 13.61 -5.18
C GLN A 214 7.41 13.69 -4.67
N PHE A 215 6.52 12.85 -5.19
CA PHE A 215 5.11 12.76 -4.79
C PHE A 215 4.84 11.70 -3.72
N ALA A 216 5.87 10.97 -3.30
CA ALA A 216 5.75 9.97 -2.25
C ALA A 216 5.79 10.62 -0.85
N PRO A 217 5.16 9.99 0.16
CA PRO A 217 5.37 10.39 1.55
C PRO A 217 6.85 10.45 1.90
N SER A 218 7.23 11.41 2.76
CA SER A 218 8.60 11.55 3.26
C SER A 218 8.66 11.17 4.73
N PHE A 219 9.32 10.04 5.01
CA PHE A 219 9.62 9.58 6.37
C PHE A 219 11.13 9.37 6.50
N THR A 220 11.93 10.41 6.32
CA THR A 220 13.39 10.28 6.35
C THR A 220 13.94 10.27 7.78
N THR A 221 15.01 9.51 8.00
CA THR A 221 15.90 9.71 9.15
C THR A 221 16.85 10.88 8.88
N PRO A 222 17.37 11.58 9.91
CA PRO A 222 18.34 12.68 9.74
C PRO A 222 19.57 12.30 8.90
N THR A 223 19.97 11.02 8.92
CA THR A 223 21.08 10.45 8.14
C THR A 223 20.79 10.30 6.64
N GLU A 224 19.52 10.23 6.23
CA GLU A 224 19.12 10.08 4.82
C GLU A 224 19.09 11.40 4.04
N ASN A 225 19.29 12.54 4.72
CA ASN A 225 19.36 13.87 4.10
C ASN A 225 20.78 14.28 3.66
N ASN A 226 21.80 13.47 3.95
CA ASN A 226 23.22 13.79 3.74
C ASN A 226 23.89 13.00 2.60
N ILE A 227 23.13 12.54 1.61
CA ILE A 227 23.67 11.94 0.37
C ILE A 227 23.07 12.64 -0.84
#